data_AF-A0A0W0X355-F1
#
_entry.id   AF-A0A0W0X355-F1
#
_cell.length_a   1.000
_cell.length_b   1.000
_cell.length_c   1.000
_cell.angle_alpha   90.00
_cell.angle_beta   90.00
_cell.angle_gamma   90.00
#
_symmetry.space_group_name_H-M   'P 1'
#
loop_
_entity.id
_entity.type
_entity.pdbx_description
1 polymer ?
#
loop_
_entity_poly.entity_id
_entity_poly.type
_entity_poly.pdbx_seq_one_letter_code
_entity_poly.pdbx_strand_id
1 'polypeptide(L)'
;MRAFTHLCEKVNISLFNDTITLYPKKTGGKSMQLASFFGLPVFVELDCYYAEVTNFVEEQFQMIEYTHGATQLGVRRFIHREDADHDQYHQDAFDRDETHMHAQFRAPIDEAKFRQVLTVFVDRNIISAEEKARCLEAYHQANVMADPAKQKFMDQLLILHTKASELEHKAEKDHATYGLAARSARALHTALSDALEVYRRNENAVTYQAFKRTCDDAIRTARPELEKHRDYNYILANIGLAVLGLGVGYLAAGLINLAVNGRFLFFSETNSISKVNELEKRLDAIPIPAI
;
A
#
# COMPACT_ATOMS: atom_id res chain seq x y z
N MET A 1 -9.21 0.28 15.45
CA MET A 1 -9.13 -0.56 14.24
C MET A 1 -7.85 -0.17 13.51
N ARG A 2 -7.11 -1.11 12.92
CA ARG A 2 -5.93 -0.76 12.10
C ARG A 2 -6.39 -0.24 10.74
N ALA A 3 -5.63 0.66 10.12
CA ALA A 3 -5.93 1.08 8.76
C ALA A 3 -5.70 -0.10 7.80
N PHE A 4 -6.64 -0.31 6.89
CA PHE A 4 -6.55 -1.27 5.80
C PHE A 4 -6.36 -0.51 4.50
N THR A 5 -5.46 -0.98 3.64
CA THR A 5 -5.26 -0.39 2.32
C THR A 5 -5.28 -1.46 1.23
N HIS A 6 -5.75 -1.08 0.05
CA HIS A 6 -5.74 -1.94 -1.13
C HIS A 6 -5.55 -1.12 -2.41
N LEU A 7 -4.78 -1.66 -3.34
CA LEU A 7 -4.52 -1.02 -4.63
C LEU A 7 -5.45 -1.60 -5.69
N CYS A 8 -6.15 -0.73 -6.41
CA CYS A 8 -6.93 -1.09 -7.60
C CYS A 8 -6.41 -0.30 -8.81
N GLU A 9 -6.85 -0.66 -10.00
CA GLU A 9 -6.41 -0.11 -11.28
C GLU A 9 -6.69 1.39 -11.38
N LYS A 10 -7.89 1.82 -10.97
CA LYS A 10 -8.34 3.23 -11.09
C LYS A 10 -8.24 4.04 -9.80
N VAL A 11 -8.21 3.37 -8.65
CA VAL A 11 -8.26 4.01 -7.33
C VAL A 11 -7.53 3.15 -6.29
N ASN A 12 -6.80 3.76 -5.38
CA ASN A 12 -6.37 3.07 -4.16
C ASN A 12 -7.38 3.35 -3.04
N ILE A 13 -7.66 2.33 -2.24
CA ILE A 13 -8.65 2.38 -1.17
C ILE A 13 -7.91 2.29 0.16
N SER A 14 -8.23 3.18 1.09
CA SER A 14 -7.86 3.09 2.50
C SER A 14 -9.12 3.06 3.36
N LEU A 15 -9.10 2.32 4.45
CA LEU A 15 -10.19 2.20 5.40
C LEU A 15 -9.62 2.32 6.81
N PHE A 16 -10.13 3.28 7.58
CA PHE A 16 -9.78 3.43 8.98
C PHE A 16 -11.04 3.78 9.78
N ASN A 17 -11.41 2.90 10.71
CA ASN A 17 -12.57 3.06 11.58
C ASN A 17 -13.89 3.22 10.80
N ASP A 18 -14.44 4.44 10.78
CA ASP A 18 -15.67 4.83 10.11
C ASP A 18 -15.42 5.60 8.80
N THR A 19 -14.17 5.67 8.33
CA THR A 19 -13.79 6.44 7.14
C THR A 19 -13.22 5.55 6.05
N ILE A 20 -13.65 5.78 4.80
CA ILE A 20 -12.96 5.31 3.60
C ILE A 20 -12.28 6.49 2.92
N THR A 21 -11.02 6.33 2.56
CA THR A 21 -10.27 7.28 1.75
C THR A 21 -10.05 6.69 0.37
N LEU A 22 -10.40 7.45 -0.66
CA LEU A 22 -10.17 7.10 -2.06
C LEU A 22 -9.05 7.96 -2.61
N TYR A 23 -8.07 7.33 -3.24
CA TYR A 23 -6.95 7.96 -3.93
C TYR A 23 -7.08 7.67 -5.44
N PRO A 24 -7.75 8.53 -6.22
CA PRO A 24 -7.92 8.32 -7.64
C PRO A 24 -6.57 8.31 -8.35
N LYS A 25 -6.35 7.36 -9.25
CA LYS A 25 -5.13 7.32 -10.06
C LYS A 25 -5.23 8.27 -11.23
N LYS A 26 -4.08 8.83 -11.59
CA LYS A 26 -3.92 9.67 -12.78
C LYS A 26 -4.01 8.80 -14.02
N THR A 27 -4.70 9.27 -15.06
CA THR A 27 -4.78 8.57 -16.35
C THR A 27 -3.57 8.80 -17.25
N GLY A 28 -2.64 9.66 -16.82
CA GLY A 28 -1.52 10.16 -17.63
C GLY A 28 -1.92 11.33 -18.56
N GLY A 29 -3.23 11.59 -18.70
CA GLY A 29 -3.74 12.75 -19.43
C GLY A 29 -3.59 14.06 -18.65
N LYS A 30 -3.58 15.16 -19.38
CA LYS A 30 -3.55 16.53 -18.85
C LYS A 30 -4.74 17.31 -19.40
N SER A 31 -5.35 18.16 -18.58
CA SER A 31 -6.39 19.09 -19.01
C SER A 31 -5.95 20.51 -18.70
N MET A 32 -6.27 21.46 -19.60
CA MET A 32 -6.17 22.88 -19.25
C MET A 32 -7.48 23.35 -18.67
N GLN A 33 -7.42 23.99 -17.51
CA GLN A 33 -8.55 24.70 -16.93
C GLN A 33 -8.24 26.18 -16.77
N LEU A 34 -9.28 27.00 -16.89
CA LEU A 34 -9.19 28.42 -16.64
C LEU A 34 -9.36 28.68 -15.14
N ALA A 35 -8.32 29.17 -14.49
CA ALA A 35 -8.32 29.58 -13.09
C ALA A 35 -8.18 31.11 -12.96
N SER A 36 -8.51 31.64 -11.79
CA SER A 36 -8.24 33.05 -11.46
C SER A 36 -7.08 33.13 -10.46
N PHE A 37 -6.03 33.87 -10.82
CA PHE A 37 -4.91 34.15 -9.93
C PHE A 37 -4.75 35.67 -9.83
N PHE A 38 -4.94 36.23 -8.62
CA PHE A 38 -5.01 37.68 -8.40
C PHE A 38 -6.01 38.42 -9.32
N GLY A 39 -7.14 37.80 -9.64
CA GLY A 39 -8.17 38.37 -10.51
C GLY A 39 -7.86 38.29 -12.01
N LEU A 40 -6.72 37.72 -12.40
CA LEU A 40 -6.38 37.50 -13.80
C LEU A 40 -6.70 36.06 -14.22
N PRO A 41 -7.28 35.86 -15.42
CA PRO A 41 -7.48 34.53 -15.99
C PRO A 41 -6.13 33.90 -16.34
N VAL A 42 -5.85 32.73 -15.78
CA VAL A 42 -4.65 31.93 -16.07
C VAL A 42 -5.09 30.53 -16.45
N PHE A 43 -4.53 29.98 -17.53
CA PHE A 43 -4.70 28.57 -17.85
C PHE A 43 -3.74 27.75 -17.00
N VAL A 44 -4.28 26.81 -16.24
CA VAL A 44 -3.53 25.86 -15.43
C VAL A 44 -3.67 24.48 -16.02
N GLU A 45 -2.56 23.78 -16.14
CA GLU A 45 -2.54 22.37 -16.55
C GLU A 45 -2.74 21.50 -15.31
N LEU A 46 -3.75 20.63 -15.36
CA LEU A 46 -4.13 19.74 -14.27
C LEU A 46 -4.04 18.29 -14.73
N ASP A 47 -3.61 17.42 -13.82
CA ASP A 47 -3.65 15.97 -14.01
C ASP A 47 -5.09 15.48 -14.18
N CYS A 48 -5.33 14.64 -15.17
CA CYS A 48 -6.60 13.95 -15.33
C CYS A 48 -6.64 12.69 -14.46
N TYR A 49 -7.79 12.45 -13.84
CA TYR A 49 -8.07 11.26 -13.03
C TYR A 49 -9.16 10.42 -13.70
N TYR A 50 -9.32 9.17 -13.28
CA TYR A 50 -10.43 8.33 -13.72
C TYR A 50 -11.77 8.96 -13.33
N ALA A 51 -12.54 9.36 -14.34
CA ALA A 51 -13.78 10.12 -14.17
C ALA A 51 -14.82 9.35 -13.35
N GLU A 52 -14.82 8.02 -13.40
CA GLU A 52 -15.73 7.18 -12.62
C GLU A 52 -15.57 7.42 -11.11
N VAL A 53 -14.34 7.67 -10.65
CA VAL A 53 -14.04 7.90 -9.23
C VAL A 53 -14.46 9.31 -8.82
N THR A 54 -14.11 10.32 -9.64
CA THR A 54 -14.41 11.73 -9.34
C THR A 54 -15.91 11.99 -9.41
N ASN A 55 -16.60 11.49 -10.45
CA ASN A 55 -18.04 11.64 -10.61
C ASN A 55 -18.80 10.98 -9.45
N PHE A 56 -18.37 9.78 -9.03
CA PHE A 56 -18.99 9.11 -7.88
C PHE A 56 -18.90 9.96 -6.60
N VAL A 57 -17.74 10.56 -6.32
CA VAL A 57 -17.59 11.40 -5.13
C VAL A 57 -18.41 12.68 -5.22
N GLU A 58 -18.43 13.36 -6.36
CA GLU A 58 -19.27 14.54 -6.59
C GLU A 58 -20.76 14.22 -6.41
N GLU A 59 -21.24 13.10 -6.95
CA GLU A 59 -22.61 12.63 -6.76
C GLU A 59 -22.94 12.38 -5.28
N GLN A 60 -22.05 11.69 -4.55
CA GLN A 60 -22.27 11.44 -3.12
C GLN A 60 -22.27 12.76 -2.32
N PHE A 61 -21.42 13.72 -2.68
CA PHE A 61 -21.36 15.03 -2.05
C PHE A 61 -22.69 15.79 -2.23
N GLN A 62 -23.18 15.89 -3.48
CA GLN A 62 -24.46 16.52 -3.79
C GLN A 62 -25.65 15.86 -3.06
N MET A 63 -25.62 14.52 -2.93
CA MET A 63 -26.67 13.79 -2.21
C MET A 63 -26.72 14.13 -0.72
N ILE A 64 -25.57 14.36 -0.07
CA ILE A 64 -25.52 14.76 1.35
C ILE A 64 -26.13 16.15 1.53
N GLU A 65 -25.78 17.10 0.65
CA GLU A 65 -26.34 18.45 0.67
C GLU A 65 -27.86 18.44 0.51
N TYR A 66 -28.37 17.63 -0.42
CA TYR A 66 -29.80 17.57 -0.73
C TYR A 66 -30.63 16.83 0.32
N THR A 67 -30.10 15.75 0.89
CA THR A 67 -30.85 14.91 1.83
C THR A 67 -30.78 15.38 3.29
N HIS A 68 -30.02 16.45 3.57
CA HIS A 68 -29.73 16.93 4.94
C HIS A 68 -29.29 15.79 5.88
N GLY A 69 -28.54 14.81 5.33
CA GLY A 69 -28.38 13.52 5.97
C GLY A 69 -27.40 12.61 5.23
N ALA A 70 -27.32 11.36 5.68
CA ALA A 70 -26.39 10.40 5.10
C ALA A 70 -26.91 9.82 3.78
N THR A 71 -25.99 9.50 2.86
CA THR A 71 -26.34 8.88 1.57
C THR A 71 -26.93 7.48 1.75
N GLN A 72 -27.42 6.85 0.67
CA GLN A 72 -27.85 5.44 0.71
C GLN A 72 -26.73 4.50 1.20
N LEU A 73 -25.47 4.86 0.97
CA LEU A 73 -24.32 4.14 1.49
C LEU A 73 -24.07 4.42 2.98
N GLY A 74 -24.74 5.39 3.59
CA GLY A 74 -24.55 5.78 4.98
C GLY A 74 -23.37 6.74 5.19
N VAL A 75 -22.86 7.36 4.12
CA VAL A 75 -21.83 8.41 4.21
C VAL A 75 -22.47 9.63 4.87
N ARG A 76 -21.90 10.05 6.00
CA ARG A 76 -22.35 11.17 6.82
C ARG A 76 -21.83 12.51 6.30
N ARG A 77 -20.54 12.58 5.96
CA ARG A 77 -19.87 13.78 5.45
C ARG A 77 -18.62 13.40 4.67
N PHE A 78 -18.15 14.33 3.87
CA PHE A 78 -16.78 14.31 3.35
C PHE A 78 -15.88 15.16 4.26
N ILE A 79 -14.63 14.73 4.44
CA ILE A 79 -13.62 15.52 5.16
C ILE A 79 -12.86 16.36 4.14
N HIS A 80 -12.85 17.67 4.36
CA HIS A 80 -12.13 18.60 3.49
C HIS A 80 -10.67 18.72 3.93
N ARG A 81 -9.78 19.09 3.00
CA ARG A 81 -8.35 19.27 3.30
C ARG A 81 -8.12 20.37 4.34
N GLU A 82 -9.03 21.32 4.40
CA GLU A 82 -9.01 22.46 5.32
C GLU A 82 -9.61 22.13 6.70
N ASP A 83 -10.22 20.95 6.87
CA ASP A 83 -10.78 20.55 8.16
C ASP A 83 -9.65 20.31 9.18
N ALA A 84 -9.83 20.81 10.40
CA ALA A 84 -8.81 20.71 11.46
C ALA A 84 -8.48 19.26 11.87
N ASP A 85 -9.36 18.31 11.58
CA ASP A 85 -9.19 16.89 11.88
C ASP A 85 -8.73 16.05 10.66
N HIS A 86 -8.49 16.67 9.49
CA HIS A 86 -8.10 15.99 8.25
C HIS A 86 -6.94 15.01 8.43
N ASP A 87 -5.88 15.45 9.11
CA ASP A 87 -4.68 14.65 9.36
C ASP A 87 -4.94 13.35 10.14
N GLN A 88 -6.05 13.29 10.90
CA GLN A 88 -6.36 12.13 11.74
C GLN A 88 -6.77 10.91 10.90
N TYR A 89 -7.22 11.13 9.66
CA TYR A 89 -7.70 10.07 8.77
C TYR A 89 -6.57 9.45 7.91
N HIS A 90 -5.36 10.04 7.92
CA HIS A 90 -4.18 9.50 7.25
C HIS A 90 -3.43 8.49 8.12
N GLN A 91 -4.06 7.33 8.33
CA GLN A 91 -3.47 6.20 9.04
C GLN A 91 -2.83 5.17 8.10
N ASP A 92 -2.71 5.51 6.83
CA ASP A 92 -2.03 4.74 5.79
C ASP A 92 -0.68 5.38 5.39
N ALA A 93 0.01 4.73 4.44
CA ALA A 93 1.29 5.17 3.91
C ALA A 93 1.18 5.88 2.54
N PHE A 94 -0.03 6.24 2.10
CA PHE A 94 -0.19 6.98 0.86
C PHE A 94 0.24 8.43 1.02
N ASP A 95 0.68 9.03 -0.07
CA ASP A 95 1.09 10.43 -0.09
C ASP A 95 -0.12 11.32 0.22
N ARG A 96 0.02 12.16 1.24
CA ARG A 96 -1.03 13.09 1.70
C ARG A 96 -1.22 14.25 0.74
N ASP A 97 -0.21 14.55 -0.08
CA ASP A 97 -0.30 15.63 -1.05
C ASP A 97 -1.01 15.19 -2.32
N GLU A 98 -1.11 13.89 -2.61
CA GLU A 98 -1.91 13.39 -3.72
C GLU A 98 -3.40 13.68 -3.53
N THR A 99 -4.12 13.78 -4.66
CA THR A 99 -5.58 13.94 -4.66
C THR A 99 -6.21 12.74 -3.97
N HIS A 100 -6.99 13.02 -2.92
CA HIS A 100 -7.69 12.00 -2.17
C HIS A 100 -8.98 12.57 -1.57
N MET A 101 -9.92 11.68 -1.28
CA MET A 101 -11.23 12.05 -0.74
C MET A 101 -11.58 11.14 0.42
N HIS A 102 -11.88 11.75 1.57
CA HIS A 102 -12.29 11.05 2.78
C HIS A 102 -13.81 11.06 2.91
N ALA A 103 -14.43 9.89 2.94
CA ALA A 103 -15.85 9.70 3.18
C ALA A 103 -16.06 9.08 4.57
N GLN A 104 -16.61 9.86 5.50
CA GLN A 104 -16.91 9.40 6.86
C GLN A 104 -18.34 8.84 6.93
N PHE A 105 -18.51 7.67 7.53
CA PHE A 105 -19.77 6.97 7.71
C PHE A 105 -20.35 7.22 9.11
N ARG A 106 -21.64 6.95 9.31
CA ARG A 106 -22.29 7.11 10.64
C ARG A 106 -21.84 6.10 11.69
N ALA A 107 -21.25 4.99 11.26
CA ALA A 107 -20.78 3.92 12.12
C ALA A 107 -19.49 3.33 11.53
N PRO A 108 -18.66 2.66 12.36
CA PRO A 108 -17.50 1.92 11.89
C PRO A 108 -17.85 0.96 10.75
N ILE A 109 -16.93 0.82 9.80
CA ILE A 109 -17.14 0.01 8.60
C ILE A 109 -16.65 -1.41 8.89
N ASP A 110 -17.60 -2.30 9.18
CA ASP A 110 -17.36 -3.73 9.29
C ASP A 110 -17.27 -4.42 7.91
N GLU A 111 -16.97 -5.72 7.88
CA GLU A 111 -16.84 -6.46 6.62
C GLU A 111 -18.12 -6.44 5.77
N ALA A 112 -19.30 -6.52 6.41
CA ALA A 112 -20.58 -6.51 5.71
C ALA A 112 -20.81 -5.16 5.04
N LYS A 113 -20.53 -4.06 5.74
CA LYS A 113 -20.62 -2.71 5.21
C LYS A 113 -19.58 -2.47 4.12
N PHE A 114 -18.35 -2.92 4.32
CA PHE A 114 -17.29 -2.79 3.31
C PHE A 114 -17.65 -3.53 2.03
N ARG A 115 -18.21 -4.75 2.13
CA ARG A 115 -18.73 -5.51 0.99
C ARG A 115 -19.84 -4.78 0.23
N GLN A 116 -20.74 -4.08 0.93
CA GLN A 116 -21.76 -3.25 0.30
C GLN A 116 -21.13 -2.09 -0.49
N VAL A 117 -20.17 -1.37 0.12
CA VAL A 117 -19.47 -0.26 -0.54
C VAL A 117 -18.75 -0.74 -1.80
N LEU A 118 -17.99 -1.83 -1.71
CA LEU A 118 -17.28 -2.39 -2.88
C LEU A 118 -18.24 -2.92 -3.95
N THR A 119 -19.46 -3.33 -3.59
CA THR A 119 -20.49 -3.69 -4.57
C THR A 119 -20.90 -2.47 -5.39
N VAL A 120 -21.15 -1.33 -4.72
CA VAL A 120 -21.45 -0.07 -5.43
C VAL A 120 -20.27 0.38 -6.30
N PHE A 121 -19.03 0.17 -5.86
CA PHE A 121 -17.86 0.51 -6.68
C PHE A 121 -17.79 -0.34 -7.97
N VAL A 122 -18.16 -1.61 -7.90
CA VAL A 122 -18.29 -2.46 -9.09
C VAL A 122 -19.41 -1.97 -10.00
N ASP A 123 -20.59 -1.70 -9.43
CA ASP A 123 -21.76 -1.22 -10.19
C ASP A 123 -21.49 0.13 -10.89
N ARG A 124 -20.61 0.94 -10.31
CA ARG A 124 -20.16 2.24 -10.84
C ARG A 124 -18.90 2.16 -11.72
N ASN A 125 -18.38 0.96 -12.02
CA ASN A 125 -17.17 0.76 -12.81
C ASN A 125 -15.92 1.45 -12.23
N ILE A 126 -15.87 1.64 -10.91
CA ILE A 126 -14.73 2.19 -10.16
C ILE A 126 -13.67 1.10 -9.95
N ILE A 127 -14.12 -0.13 -9.67
CA ILE A 127 -13.28 -1.34 -9.58
C ILE A 127 -13.95 -2.49 -10.32
N SER A 128 -13.17 -3.51 -10.70
CA SER A 128 -13.68 -4.75 -11.30
C SER A 128 -14.24 -5.73 -10.25
N ALA A 129 -14.98 -6.74 -10.70
CA ALA A 129 -15.46 -7.81 -9.82
C ALA A 129 -14.29 -8.62 -9.19
N GLU A 130 -13.22 -8.82 -9.97
CA GLU A 130 -11.99 -9.48 -9.51
C GLU A 130 -11.26 -8.62 -8.48
N GLU A 131 -11.20 -7.29 -8.68
CA GLU A 131 -10.64 -6.36 -7.70
C GLU A 131 -11.43 -6.34 -6.41
N LYS A 132 -12.77 -6.35 -6.48
CA LYS A 132 -13.63 -6.49 -5.30
C LYS A 132 -13.31 -7.78 -4.54
N ALA A 133 -13.17 -8.91 -5.25
CA ALA A 133 -12.84 -10.19 -4.62
C ALA A 133 -11.47 -10.15 -3.93
N ARG A 134 -10.43 -9.63 -4.61
CA ARG A 134 -9.08 -9.46 -4.03
C ARG A 134 -9.07 -8.49 -2.84
N CYS A 135 -9.83 -7.41 -2.92
CA CYS A 135 -9.92 -6.41 -1.85
C CYS A 135 -10.59 -6.98 -0.60
N LEU A 136 -11.70 -7.71 -0.76
CA LEU A 136 -12.37 -8.38 0.35
C LEU A 136 -11.52 -9.47 0.97
N GLU A 137 -10.82 -10.25 0.14
CA GLU A 137 -9.89 -11.26 0.62
C GLU A 137 -8.74 -10.63 1.41
N ALA A 138 -8.15 -9.53 0.90
CA ALA A 138 -7.11 -8.78 1.61
C ALA A 138 -7.63 -8.15 2.91
N TYR A 139 -8.85 -7.61 2.93
CA TYR A 139 -9.46 -7.05 4.13
C TYR A 139 -9.74 -8.14 5.17
N HIS A 140 -10.30 -9.26 4.74
CA HIS A 140 -10.53 -10.41 5.61
C HIS A 140 -9.21 -10.90 6.19
N GLN A 141 -8.17 -11.03 5.38
CA GLN A 141 -6.84 -11.38 5.86
C GLN A 141 -6.29 -10.36 6.85
N ALA A 142 -6.32 -9.06 6.56
CA ALA A 142 -5.80 -8.04 7.48
C ALA A 142 -6.52 -8.05 8.85
N ASN A 143 -7.78 -8.50 8.88
CA ASN A 143 -8.61 -8.53 10.09
C ASN A 143 -8.70 -9.91 10.76
N VAL A 144 -8.38 -11.01 10.05
CA VAL A 144 -8.35 -12.39 10.57
C VAL A 144 -6.92 -12.86 10.88
N MET A 145 -5.92 -12.31 10.20
CA MET A 145 -4.51 -12.62 10.45
C MET A 145 -4.04 -11.90 11.71
N ALA A 146 -4.15 -12.59 12.84
CA ALA A 146 -3.55 -12.21 14.11
C ALA A 146 -2.00 -12.29 14.11
N ASP A 147 -1.34 -12.56 12.96
CA ASP A 147 0.11 -12.64 12.84
C ASP A 147 0.72 -11.30 12.38
N PRO A 148 1.37 -10.55 13.29
CA PRO A 148 2.01 -9.28 12.96
C PRO A 148 3.12 -9.39 11.92
N ALA A 149 3.78 -10.56 11.79
CA ALA A 149 4.85 -10.74 10.81
C ALA A 149 4.30 -10.79 9.38
N LYS A 150 3.21 -11.52 9.17
CA LYS A 150 2.55 -11.60 7.87
C LYS A 150 1.98 -10.25 7.44
N GLN A 151 1.38 -9.52 8.38
CA GLN A 151 0.93 -8.15 8.11
C GLN A 151 2.11 -7.27 7.69
N LYS A 152 3.25 -7.35 8.39
CA LYS A 152 4.41 -6.52 8.05
C LYS A 152 5.01 -6.88 6.70
N PHE A 153 4.98 -8.14 6.31
CA PHE A 153 5.39 -8.54 4.96
C PHE A 153 4.47 -7.94 3.89
N MET A 154 3.15 -7.97 4.11
CA MET A 154 2.17 -7.34 3.22
C MET A 154 2.36 -5.82 3.13
N ASP A 155 2.60 -5.15 4.26
CA ASP A 155 2.89 -3.70 4.30
C ASP A 155 4.11 -3.36 3.42
N GLN A 156 5.17 -4.18 3.46
CA GLN A 156 6.37 -3.95 2.65
C GLN A 156 6.18 -4.28 1.17
N LEU A 157 5.37 -5.30 0.85
CA LEU A 157 4.96 -5.57 -0.53
C LEU A 157 4.24 -4.35 -1.13
N LEU A 158 3.34 -3.74 -0.35
CA LEU A 158 2.63 -2.53 -0.77
C LEU A 158 3.58 -1.36 -1.05
N ILE A 159 4.52 -1.09 -0.13
CA ILE A 159 5.53 -0.03 -0.31
C ILE A 159 6.39 -0.29 -1.55
N LEU A 160 6.83 -1.54 -1.74
CA LEU A 160 7.61 -1.93 -2.91
C LEU A 160 6.83 -1.72 -4.21
N HIS A 161 5.54 -2.06 -4.25
CA HIS A 161 4.69 -1.83 -5.41
C HIS A 161 4.61 -0.33 -5.75
N THR A 162 4.28 0.51 -4.78
CA THR A 162 4.18 1.97 -4.97
C THR A 162 5.49 2.53 -5.53
N LYS A 163 6.61 2.14 -4.94
CA LYS A 163 7.94 2.59 -5.38
C LYS A 163 8.33 2.03 -6.75
N ALA A 164 7.85 0.84 -7.12
CA ALA A 164 8.04 0.29 -8.45
C ALA A 164 7.26 1.13 -9.49
N SER A 165 6.00 1.48 -9.21
CA SER A 165 5.20 2.35 -10.08
C SER A 165 5.79 3.77 -10.21
N GLU A 166 6.36 4.34 -9.14
CA GLU A 166 7.09 5.60 -9.22
C GLU A 166 8.28 5.51 -10.19
N LEU A 167 9.03 4.41 -10.16
CA LEU A 167 10.14 4.19 -11.09
C LEU A 167 9.64 3.98 -12.53
N GLU A 168 8.53 3.26 -12.72
CA GLU A 168 7.91 3.09 -14.03
C GLU A 168 7.50 4.44 -14.63
N HIS A 169 6.85 5.31 -13.85
CA HIS A 169 6.49 6.65 -14.31
C HIS A 169 7.71 7.53 -14.60
N LYS A 170 8.79 7.43 -13.80
CA LYS A 170 10.05 8.12 -14.09
C LYS A 170 10.70 7.58 -15.37
N ALA A 171 10.58 6.28 -15.65
CA ALA A 171 11.11 5.64 -16.85
C ALA A 171 10.37 6.01 -18.14
N GLU A 172 9.12 6.49 -18.06
CA GLU A 172 8.41 7.08 -19.21
C GLU A 172 9.09 8.35 -19.70
N LYS A 173 9.70 9.12 -18.79
CA LYS A 173 10.39 10.39 -19.09
C LYS A 173 11.89 10.20 -19.34
N ASP A 174 12.52 9.31 -18.59
CA ASP A 174 13.94 8.99 -18.70
C ASP A 174 14.16 7.48 -18.58
N HIS A 175 13.95 6.79 -19.70
CA HIS A 175 14.09 5.34 -19.78
C HIS A 175 15.52 4.87 -19.53
N ALA A 176 16.52 5.67 -19.94
CA ALA A 176 17.93 5.30 -19.82
C ALA A 176 18.36 5.23 -18.35
N THR A 177 17.84 6.12 -17.51
CA THR A 177 18.17 6.17 -16.09
C THR A 177 17.30 5.24 -15.24
N TYR A 178 16.00 5.16 -15.50
CA TYR A 178 15.06 4.47 -14.59
C TYR A 178 14.52 3.14 -15.10
N GLY A 179 14.67 2.83 -16.40
CA GLY A 179 14.03 1.68 -17.02
C GLY A 179 14.46 0.33 -16.43
N LEU A 180 15.74 0.18 -16.07
CA LEU A 180 16.25 -1.06 -15.47
C LEU A 180 15.79 -1.21 -14.02
N ALA A 181 15.78 -0.12 -13.24
CA ALA A 181 15.28 -0.11 -11.87
C ALA A 181 13.78 -0.41 -11.80
N ALA A 182 12.98 0.20 -12.67
CA ALA A 182 11.54 -0.04 -12.76
C ALA A 182 11.23 -1.53 -13.01
N ARG A 183 11.90 -2.14 -14.01
CA ARG A 183 11.76 -3.57 -14.31
C ARG A 183 12.20 -4.45 -13.13
N SER A 184 13.30 -4.11 -12.47
CA SER A 184 13.84 -4.86 -11.33
C SER A 184 12.90 -4.80 -10.12
N ALA A 185 12.33 -3.64 -9.82
CA ALA A 185 11.38 -3.44 -8.73
C ALA A 185 10.07 -4.21 -8.97
N ARG A 186 9.53 -4.14 -10.20
CA ARG A 186 8.34 -4.90 -10.60
C ARG A 186 8.58 -6.41 -10.50
N ALA A 187 9.70 -6.89 -11.04
CA ALA A 187 10.06 -8.31 -10.98
C ALA A 187 10.21 -8.81 -9.55
N LEU A 188 10.84 -8.01 -8.67
CA LEU A 188 10.92 -8.31 -7.24
C LEU A 188 9.53 -8.41 -6.61
N HIS A 189 8.66 -7.42 -6.83
CA HIS A 189 7.30 -7.42 -6.29
C HIS A 189 6.52 -8.67 -6.72
N THR A 190 6.56 -9.02 -8.01
CA THR A 190 5.90 -10.22 -8.55
C THR A 190 6.44 -11.48 -7.88
N ALA A 191 7.77 -11.66 -7.83
CA ALA A 191 8.38 -12.85 -7.23
C ALA A 191 8.02 -13.01 -5.75
N LEU A 192 8.03 -11.92 -4.98
CA LEU A 192 7.67 -11.94 -3.55
C LEU A 192 6.18 -12.24 -3.34
N SER A 193 5.30 -11.68 -4.18
CA SER A 193 3.85 -11.93 -4.13
C SER A 193 3.53 -13.38 -4.45
N ASP A 194 4.09 -13.91 -5.54
CA ASP A 194 3.90 -15.29 -5.97
C ASP A 194 4.43 -16.29 -4.93
N ALA A 195 5.62 -16.02 -4.37
CA ALA A 195 6.19 -16.85 -3.32
C ALA A 195 5.30 -16.90 -2.07
N LEU A 196 4.73 -15.76 -1.67
CA LEU A 196 3.81 -15.69 -0.54
C LEU A 196 2.54 -16.49 -0.83
N GLU A 197 1.96 -16.39 -2.02
CA GLU A 197 0.78 -17.19 -2.37
C GLU A 197 1.06 -18.69 -2.28
N VAL A 198 2.22 -19.15 -2.78
CA VAL A 198 2.61 -20.56 -2.70
C VAL A 198 2.73 -21.01 -1.25
N TYR A 199 3.40 -20.23 -0.40
CA TYR A 199 3.52 -20.52 1.03
C TYR A 199 2.16 -20.68 1.69
N ARG A 200 1.26 -19.74 1.41
CA ARG A 200 -0.07 -19.67 2.03
C ARG A 200 -0.99 -20.82 1.68
N ARG A 201 -0.83 -21.42 0.50
CA ARG A 201 -1.66 -22.56 0.08
C ARG A 201 -1.38 -23.80 0.94
N ASN A 202 -0.22 -23.88 1.58
CA ASN A 202 0.14 -25.00 2.43
C ASN A 202 1.20 -24.56 3.45
N GLU A 203 0.81 -23.82 4.48
CA GLU A 203 1.74 -23.24 5.45
C GLU A 203 2.39 -24.33 6.32
N ASN A 204 3.68 -24.60 6.09
CA ASN A 204 4.48 -25.54 6.87
C ASN A 204 5.98 -25.20 6.73
N ALA A 205 6.84 -25.92 7.44
CA ALA A 205 8.29 -25.69 7.41
C ALA A 205 8.89 -25.78 5.99
N VAL A 206 8.45 -26.75 5.17
CA VAL A 206 8.99 -26.96 3.81
C VAL A 206 8.61 -25.81 2.88
N THR A 207 7.35 -25.39 2.92
CA THR A 207 6.87 -24.27 2.09
C THR A 207 7.40 -22.94 2.58
N TYR A 208 7.66 -22.78 3.89
CA TYR A 208 8.38 -21.63 4.42
C TYR A 208 9.82 -21.56 3.89
N GLN A 209 10.57 -22.68 3.90
CA GLN A 209 11.94 -22.71 3.35
C GLN A 209 11.95 -22.34 1.87
N ALA A 210 10.98 -22.85 1.10
CA ALA A 210 10.84 -22.51 -0.30
C ALA A 210 10.53 -21.01 -0.49
N PHE A 211 9.60 -20.47 0.29
CA PHE A 211 9.28 -19.05 0.31
C PHE A 211 10.48 -18.17 0.63
N LYS A 212 11.16 -18.44 1.76
CA LYS A 212 12.34 -17.71 2.19
C LYS A 212 13.41 -17.71 1.10
N ARG A 213 13.71 -18.89 0.53
CA ARG A 213 14.72 -19.02 -0.53
C ARG A 213 14.35 -18.20 -1.77
N THR A 214 13.10 -18.26 -2.22
CA THR A 214 12.63 -17.46 -3.35
C THR A 214 12.72 -15.96 -3.06
N CYS A 215 12.36 -15.53 -1.85
CA CYS A 215 12.52 -14.13 -1.44
C CYS A 215 13.99 -13.69 -1.43
N ASP A 216 14.87 -14.48 -0.84
CA ASP A 216 16.31 -14.18 -0.77
C ASP A 216 16.93 -14.09 -2.18
N ASP A 217 16.58 -15.04 -3.07
CA ASP A 217 17.05 -15.06 -4.45
C ASP A 217 16.54 -13.85 -5.25
N ALA A 218 15.26 -13.50 -5.08
CA ALA A 218 14.66 -12.34 -5.74
C ALA A 218 15.28 -11.02 -5.25
N ILE A 219 15.44 -10.85 -3.93
CA ILE A 219 16.08 -9.67 -3.32
C ILE A 219 17.52 -9.55 -3.83
N ARG A 220 18.29 -10.63 -3.78
CA ARG A 220 19.69 -10.66 -4.25
C ARG A 220 19.81 -10.29 -5.73
N THR A 221 18.85 -10.73 -6.55
CA THR A 221 18.83 -10.42 -7.99
C THR A 221 18.51 -8.95 -8.26
N ALA A 222 17.54 -8.37 -7.55
CA ALA A 222 17.10 -7.00 -7.77
C ALA A 222 18.03 -5.94 -7.12
N ARG A 223 18.71 -6.31 -6.03
CA ARG A 223 19.53 -5.43 -5.20
C ARG A 223 20.54 -4.56 -5.97
N PRO A 224 21.38 -5.08 -6.90
CA PRO A 224 22.41 -4.27 -7.56
C PRO A 224 21.87 -3.08 -8.33
N GLU A 225 20.63 -3.17 -8.81
CA GLU A 225 19.96 -2.08 -9.50
C GLU A 225 19.22 -1.16 -8.52
N LEU A 226 18.48 -1.74 -7.58
CA LEU A 226 17.62 -0.98 -6.69
C LEU A 226 18.40 -0.13 -5.67
N GLU A 227 19.55 -0.60 -5.17
CA GLU A 227 20.36 0.14 -4.20
C GLU A 227 20.95 1.45 -4.76
N LYS A 228 20.95 1.63 -6.09
CA LYS A 228 21.30 2.91 -6.74
C LYS A 228 20.29 4.02 -6.42
N HIS A 229 19.11 3.67 -5.94
CA HIS A 229 18.04 4.59 -5.56
C HIS A 229 17.91 4.68 -4.05
N ARG A 230 17.96 5.91 -3.52
CA ARG A 230 18.06 6.23 -2.07
C ARG A 230 17.11 5.42 -1.19
N ASP A 231 15.86 5.29 -1.63
CA ASP A 231 14.76 4.74 -0.81
C ASP A 231 14.76 3.20 -0.77
N TYR A 232 15.40 2.51 -1.71
CA TYR A 232 15.25 1.06 -1.82
C TYR A 232 16.05 0.28 -0.77
N ASN A 233 17.10 0.88 -0.22
CA ASN A 233 17.93 0.24 0.81
C ASN A 233 17.13 -0.14 2.06
N TYR A 234 16.21 0.71 2.52
CA TYR A 234 15.39 0.39 3.70
C TYR A 234 14.23 -0.56 3.35
N ILE A 235 13.69 -0.47 2.13
CA ILE A 235 12.60 -1.35 1.67
C ILE A 235 13.08 -2.79 1.65
N LEU A 236 14.23 -3.05 1.02
CA LEU A 236 14.82 -4.40 0.97
C LEU A 236 15.12 -4.94 2.38
N ALA A 237 15.64 -4.08 3.26
CA ALA A 237 15.91 -4.43 4.66
C ALA A 237 14.64 -4.85 5.42
N ASN A 238 13.56 -4.08 5.26
CA ASN A 238 12.30 -4.34 5.94
C ASN A 238 11.57 -5.56 5.37
N ILE A 239 11.67 -5.81 4.06
CA ILE A 239 11.19 -7.05 3.44
C ILE A 239 11.93 -8.24 4.04
N GLY A 240 13.27 -8.20 4.08
CA GLY A 240 14.08 -9.26 4.69
C GLY A 240 13.66 -9.53 6.13
N LEU A 241 13.51 -8.49 6.96
CA LEU A 241 13.06 -8.62 8.34
C LEU A 241 11.65 -9.25 8.45
N ALA A 242 10.75 -8.93 7.52
CA ALA A 242 9.40 -9.49 7.51
C ALA A 242 9.36 -10.97 7.07
N VAL A 243 10.18 -11.36 6.09
CA VAL A 243 10.36 -12.78 5.67
C VAL A 243 10.85 -13.63 6.86
N LEU A 244 11.71 -13.07 7.70
CA LEU A 244 12.22 -13.75 8.87
C LEU A 244 11.18 -13.84 9.98
N GLY A 245 10.44 -12.75 10.21
CA GLY A 245 9.32 -12.73 11.16
C GLY A 245 8.29 -13.82 10.87
N LEU A 246 8.08 -14.15 9.60
CA LEU A 246 7.17 -15.22 9.17
C LEU A 246 7.65 -16.63 9.54
N GLY A 247 8.96 -16.86 9.75
CA GLY A 247 9.52 -18.17 10.05
C GLY A 247 9.77 -18.44 11.52
N VAL A 248 10.35 -17.46 12.23
CA VAL A 248 10.72 -17.60 13.65
C VAL A 248 9.74 -16.92 14.60
N GLY A 249 8.68 -16.30 14.06
CA GLY A 249 7.71 -15.51 14.81
C GLY A 249 8.17 -14.07 15.06
N TYR A 250 7.19 -13.15 15.08
CA TYR A 250 7.43 -11.71 15.17
C TYR A 250 8.26 -11.28 16.40
N LEU A 251 8.06 -11.94 17.54
CA LEU A 251 8.79 -11.68 18.79
C LEU A 251 10.28 -12.03 18.65
N ALA A 252 10.61 -13.16 18.01
CA ALA A 252 12.00 -13.56 17.80
C ALA A 252 12.69 -12.62 16.81
N ALA A 253 12.02 -12.24 15.72
CA ALA A 253 12.54 -11.26 14.77
C ALA A 253 12.76 -9.87 15.39
N GLY A 254 11.82 -9.42 16.24
CA GLY A 254 11.93 -8.17 17.00
C GLY A 254 13.10 -8.18 18.00
N LEU A 255 13.35 -9.32 18.67
CA LEU A 255 14.50 -9.49 19.57
C LEU A 255 15.84 -9.51 18.83
N ILE A 256 15.90 -10.12 17.65
CA ILE A 256 17.10 -10.09 16.79
C ILE A 256 17.38 -8.65 16.34
N ASN A 257 16.35 -7.95 15.87
CA ASN A 257 16.48 -6.55 15.49
C ASN A 257 16.87 -5.64 16.67
N LEU A 258 16.32 -5.89 17.86
CA LEU A 258 16.71 -5.21 19.09
C LEU A 258 18.19 -5.44 19.42
N ALA A 259 18.68 -6.68 19.29
CA ALA A 259 20.06 -7.04 19.57
C ALA A 259 21.07 -6.46 18.58
N VAL A 260 20.69 -6.25 17.32
CA VAL A 260 21.56 -5.68 16.28
C VAL A 260 21.50 -4.15 16.28
N ASN A 261 20.32 -3.58 16.52
CA ASN A 261 20.06 -2.16 16.22
C ASN A 261 19.57 -1.32 17.40
N GLY A 262 19.40 -1.90 18.59
CA GLY A 262 18.86 -1.23 19.77
C GLY A 262 17.40 -0.79 19.62
N ARG A 263 16.69 -1.28 18.60
CA ARG A 263 15.27 -1.01 18.34
C ARG A 263 14.52 -2.32 18.11
N PHE A 264 13.37 -2.46 18.75
CA PHE A 264 12.54 -3.65 18.65
C PHE A 264 11.83 -3.80 17.30
N LEU A 265 11.67 -2.70 16.53
CA LEU A 265 10.87 -2.62 15.31
C LEU A 265 11.70 -2.17 14.07
N PHE A 266 11.13 -2.42 12.88
CA PHE A 266 11.66 -2.20 11.52
C PHE A 266 12.43 -0.89 11.28
N PHE A 267 13.29 -0.89 10.24
CA PHE A 267 14.18 0.21 9.89
C PHE A 267 13.41 1.44 9.37
N SER A 268 13.84 2.63 9.84
CA SER A 268 13.49 3.91 9.22
C SER A 268 14.52 4.28 8.16
N GLU A 269 14.16 5.14 7.20
CA GLU A 269 14.98 5.63 6.07
C GLU A 269 16.44 5.99 6.40
N THR A 270 16.71 6.39 7.64
CA THR A 270 17.99 6.96 8.09
C THR A 270 19.08 5.96 8.52
N ASN A 271 18.90 4.63 8.36
CA ASN A 271 19.79 3.65 9.04
C ASN A 271 20.25 2.40 8.26
N SER A 272 20.03 2.25 6.95
CA SER A 272 19.95 0.90 6.36
C SER A 272 21.23 0.20 5.87
N ILE A 273 22.34 0.87 5.52
CA ILE A 273 23.41 0.18 4.75
C ILE A 273 24.27 -0.80 5.57
N SER A 274 24.85 -0.41 6.71
CA SER A 274 25.75 -1.31 7.47
C SER A 274 24.99 -2.39 8.28
N LYS A 275 23.72 -2.14 8.58
CA LYS A 275 22.90 -2.93 9.50
C LYS A 275 22.25 -4.15 8.85
N VAL A 276 22.03 -4.11 7.53
CA VAL A 276 21.46 -5.23 6.76
C VAL A 276 22.42 -6.41 6.66
N ASN A 277 23.69 -6.15 6.32
CA ASN A 277 24.71 -7.19 6.21
C ASN A 277 25.00 -7.87 7.57
N GLU A 278 24.90 -7.12 8.67
CA GLU A 278 25.05 -7.68 10.02
C GLU A 278 23.84 -8.54 10.43
N LEU A 279 22.63 -8.15 10.02
CA LEU A 279 21.43 -8.93 10.23
C LEU A 279 21.55 -10.28 9.51
N GLU A 280 21.83 -10.27 8.20
CA GLU A 280 21.99 -11.47 7.35
C GLU A 280 23.01 -12.45 7.96
N LYS A 281 24.19 -11.94 8.38
CA LYS A 281 25.25 -12.78 8.97
C LYS A 281 24.87 -13.44 10.29
N ARG A 282 24.06 -12.78 11.13
CA ARG A 282 23.61 -13.37 12.41
C ARG A 282 22.46 -14.34 12.24
N LEU A 283 21.70 -14.23 11.16
CA LEU A 283 20.56 -15.09 10.86
C LEU A 283 20.99 -16.46 10.34
N ASP A 284 22.04 -16.53 9.52
CA ASP A 284 22.65 -17.80 9.10
C ASP A 284 23.16 -18.65 10.29
N ALA A 285 23.38 -18.01 11.44
CA ALA A 285 23.82 -18.66 12.66
C ALA A 285 22.68 -19.17 13.56
N ILE A 286 21.42 -18.86 13.25
CA ILE A 286 20.27 -19.28 14.07
C ILE A 286 19.70 -20.58 13.49
N PRO A 287 19.67 -21.69 14.27
CA PRO A 287 19.02 -22.91 13.84
C PRO A 287 17.55 -22.65 13.60
N ILE A 288 17.07 -22.93 12.39
CA ILE A 288 15.64 -22.81 12.08
C ILE A 288 14.92 -23.88 12.90
N PRO A 289 13.96 -23.52 13.77
CA PRO A 289 13.22 -24.50 14.55
C PRO A 289 12.52 -25.47 13.61
N ALA A 290 12.60 -26.77 13.92
CA ALA A 290 11.68 -27.74 13.33
C ALA A 290 10.27 -27.38 13.82
N ILE A 291 9.43 -26.88 12.91
CA ILE A 291 8.00 -26.69 13.15
C ILE A 291 7.30 -28.02 12.91
#